data_AF-B7EMD2-F1
#
_entry.id   AF-B7EMD2-F1
#
_cell.length_a   1.000
_cell.length_b   1.000
_cell.length_c   1.000
_cell.angle_alpha   90.00
_cell.angle_beta   90.00
_cell.angle_gamma   90.00
#
_symmetry.space_group_name_H-M   'P 1'
#
loop_
_entity.id
_entity.type
_entity.pdbx_description
1 polymer ?
#
loop_
_entity_poly.entity_id
_entity_poly.type
_entity_poly.pdbx_seq_one_letter_code
_entity_poly.pdbx_strand_id
1 'polypeptide(L)'
;MMLAGHESNLSHAYGEIRNSTLMQCLCLFGVQIDLNSYNPRASPSESGFNMLLDLDGQKMEIWIQALRVIIGTVLPEERQACTQIFGSDSKVEEDCFARATMRFIQQLFAFGSLIANVKDEQYEKVPLLVQMLEEFLKLKPSIEALRYGDAKDAISQEADMLLEKLREEAVRLLLKFSEAQINHESYDNETIVLNGSVLSFPQYTMGVIKLLAGYSDTLNIILPVEVGGVGTVTTSPWKSYVLTLLTRLQLNIEEKSKSYKDECLRNVFLMNNAMYVLEKARSPDLKILLGDNWVTKQLVQVEQHATAYLRASWTEPLFQLKDKGINYTERSLILTKKFKNFNSIFGEISRVQTTWKVPNPQLRQHLRLVILQQVIPAYRAFVGRFGMLLNSKFIKYTLEDIENNVLDLFEG
;
A
#
# COMPACT_ATOMS: atom_id res chain seq x y z
N MET A 1 24.89 30.61 -47.50
CA MET A 1 25.40 31.14 -46.21
C MET A 1 26.57 30.33 -45.68
N MET A 2 26.48 29.00 -45.58
CA MET A 2 27.63 28.15 -45.21
C MET A 2 28.81 28.29 -46.19
N LEU A 3 28.58 28.15 -47.51
CA LEU A 3 29.59 28.41 -48.55
C LEU A 3 30.14 29.84 -48.58
N ALA A 4 29.52 30.78 -47.85
CA ALA A 4 29.94 32.18 -47.76
C ALA A 4 30.69 32.49 -46.44
N GLY A 5 31.02 31.47 -45.62
CA GLY A 5 31.77 31.63 -44.37
C GLY A 5 30.96 32.20 -43.20
N HIS A 6 29.63 32.22 -43.27
CA HIS A 6 28.75 32.75 -42.22
C HIS A 6 28.21 31.66 -41.27
N GLU A 7 28.97 30.60 -41.07
CA GLU A 7 28.60 29.40 -40.31
C GLU A 7 28.21 29.73 -38.85
N SER A 8 29.04 30.51 -38.14
CA SER A 8 28.79 30.89 -36.74
C SER A 8 27.50 31.71 -36.55
N ASN A 9 27.23 32.67 -37.44
CA ASN A 9 26.01 33.49 -37.37
C ASN A 9 24.75 32.67 -37.66
N LEU A 10 24.87 31.67 -38.53
CA LEU A 10 23.78 30.76 -38.87
C LEU A 10 23.45 29.83 -37.70
N SER A 11 24.47 29.25 -37.05
CA SER A 11 24.28 28.42 -35.86
C SER A 11 23.69 29.20 -34.70
N HIS A 12 24.11 30.46 -34.51
CA HIS A 12 23.55 31.33 -33.49
C HIS A 12 22.05 31.61 -33.74
N ALA A 13 21.70 32.08 -34.95
CA ALA A 13 20.32 32.43 -35.27
C ALA A 13 19.38 31.21 -35.23
N TYR A 14 19.81 30.07 -35.80
CA TYR A 14 19.04 28.83 -35.75
C TYR A 14 18.87 28.35 -34.30
N GLY A 15 19.98 28.26 -33.56
CA GLY A 15 20.00 27.79 -32.18
C GLY A 15 19.10 28.61 -31.26
N GLU A 16 19.16 29.94 -31.33
CA GLU A 16 18.33 30.81 -30.48
C GLU A 16 16.83 30.70 -30.78
N ILE A 17 16.43 30.72 -32.05
CA ILE A 17 15.01 30.65 -32.43
C ILE A 17 14.44 29.28 -32.05
N ARG A 18 15.17 28.20 -32.35
CA ARG A 18 14.72 26.85 -32.04
C ARG A 18 14.71 26.62 -30.54
N ASN A 19 15.74 27.05 -29.81
CA ASN A 19 15.75 26.97 -28.35
C ASN A 19 14.56 27.74 -27.75
N SER A 20 14.30 28.97 -28.19
CA SER A 20 13.15 29.75 -27.69
C SER A 20 11.82 29.02 -27.92
N THR A 21 11.64 28.40 -29.08
CA THR A 21 10.44 27.61 -29.41
C THR A 21 10.34 26.36 -28.53
N LEU A 22 11.43 25.61 -28.37
CA LEU A 22 11.48 24.42 -27.53
C LEU A 22 11.20 24.76 -26.05
N MET A 23 11.75 25.88 -25.57
CA MET A 23 11.49 26.38 -24.22
C MET A 23 10.01 26.76 -24.02
N GLN A 24 9.36 27.34 -25.03
CA GLN A 24 7.91 27.55 -25.00
C GLN A 24 7.14 26.22 -24.95
N CYS A 25 7.61 25.16 -25.61
CA CYS A 25 7.01 23.83 -25.48
C CYS A 25 7.06 23.32 -24.03
N LEU A 26 8.17 23.48 -23.29
CA LEU A 26 8.21 23.13 -21.85
C LEU A 26 7.17 23.90 -21.04
N CYS A 27 7.05 25.20 -21.30
CA CYS A 27 6.08 26.05 -20.64
C CYS A 27 4.64 25.58 -20.89
N LEU A 28 4.33 25.14 -22.12
CA LEU A 28 3.01 24.59 -22.46
C LEU A 28 2.71 23.26 -21.75
N PHE A 29 3.73 22.44 -21.52
CA PHE A 29 3.59 21.25 -20.67
C PHE A 29 3.44 21.58 -19.18
N GLY A 30 3.72 22.81 -18.74
CA GLY A 30 3.74 23.17 -17.32
C GLY A 30 5.04 22.81 -16.61
N VAL A 31 6.11 22.51 -17.36
CA VAL A 31 7.45 22.26 -16.83
C VAL A 31 8.15 23.60 -16.66
N GLN A 32 7.91 24.26 -15.53
CA GLN A 32 8.55 25.53 -15.18
C GLN A 32 9.16 25.45 -13.78
N ILE A 33 10.41 25.91 -13.67
CA ILE A 33 11.07 26.08 -12.37
C ILE A 33 10.66 27.46 -11.84
N ASP A 34 9.50 27.54 -11.19
CA ASP A 34 9.12 28.74 -10.46
C ASP A 34 9.94 28.84 -9.17
N LEU A 35 10.99 29.66 -9.19
CA LEU A 35 11.83 29.96 -8.02
C LEU A 35 11.06 30.63 -6.86
N ASN A 36 9.79 31.01 -7.04
CA ASN A 36 8.99 31.79 -6.09
C ASN A 36 7.92 31.00 -5.32
N SER A 37 7.75 29.70 -5.53
CA SER A 37 6.67 28.94 -4.87
C SER A 37 7.01 28.41 -3.47
N TYR A 38 8.16 28.74 -2.90
CA TYR A 38 8.51 28.39 -1.51
C TYR A 38 8.21 29.56 -0.57
N ASN A 39 6.98 29.64 -0.07
CA ASN A 39 6.63 30.57 1.01
C ASN A 39 6.44 29.77 2.32
N PRO A 40 7.46 29.69 3.20
CA PRO A 40 7.44 28.83 4.39
C PRO A 40 6.58 29.37 5.54
N ARG A 41 5.66 30.31 5.28
CA ARG A 41 4.92 31.05 6.33
C ARG A 41 3.40 30.99 6.25
N ALA A 42 2.81 30.17 5.38
CA ALA A 42 1.37 29.95 5.40
C ALA A 42 1.02 28.81 6.38
N SER A 43 0.39 29.16 7.50
CA SER A 43 -0.21 28.20 8.43
C SER A 43 -1.32 27.41 7.72
N PRO A 44 -1.28 26.07 7.64
CA PRO A 44 -2.30 25.31 6.92
C PRO A 44 -3.54 25.13 7.77
N SER A 45 -4.70 25.53 7.25
CA SER A 45 -5.97 24.91 7.65
C SER A 45 -6.08 23.53 6.98
N GLU A 46 -6.77 22.58 7.59
CA GLU A 46 -6.89 21.17 7.12
C GLU A 46 -7.37 21.03 5.67
N SER A 47 -8.11 22.02 5.14
CA SER A 47 -8.53 22.08 3.73
C SER A 47 -7.37 22.40 2.76
N GLY A 48 -6.38 23.17 3.21
CA GLY A 48 -5.19 23.54 2.42
C GLY A 48 -4.13 22.42 2.34
N PHE A 49 -4.12 21.47 3.29
CA PHE A 49 -3.20 20.34 3.28
C PHE A 49 -3.47 19.39 2.09
N ASN A 50 -4.74 19.11 1.80
CA ASN A 50 -5.12 18.29 0.65
C ASN A 50 -4.82 18.98 -0.70
N MET A 51 -4.91 20.30 -0.76
CA MET A 51 -4.65 21.08 -1.99
C MET A 51 -3.14 21.24 -2.28
N LEU A 52 -2.29 21.28 -1.25
CA LEU A 52 -0.83 21.41 -1.41
C LEU A 52 -0.14 20.07 -1.74
N LEU A 53 -0.70 18.94 -1.29
CA LEU A 53 -0.19 17.59 -1.58
C LEU A 53 -0.48 17.15 -3.04
N ASP A 54 -1.58 17.64 -3.62
CA ASP A 54 -2.02 17.33 -4.99
C ASP A 54 -1.13 17.99 -6.06
N LEU A 55 -0.52 19.14 -5.74
CA LEU A 55 0.31 19.91 -6.68
C LEU A 55 1.62 19.23 -7.05
N ASP A 56 2.29 18.53 -6.12
CA ASP A 56 3.55 17.85 -6.43
C ASP A 56 3.35 16.54 -7.18
N GLY A 57 2.28 15.78 -6.85
CA GLY A 57 1.92 14.57 -7.58
C GLY A 57 1.55 14.88 -9.03
N GLN A 58 0.74 15.92 -9.25
CA GLN A 58 0.41 16.41 -10.59
C GLN A 58 1.65 16.87 -11.35
N LYS A 59 2.63 17.52 -10.71
CA LYS A 59 3.89 17.90 -11.34
C LYS A 59 4.73 16.69 -11.77
N MET A 60 4.73 15.60 -10.99
CA MET A 60 5.40 14.34 -11.38
C MET A 60 4.74 13.74 -12.62
N GLU A 61 3.41 13.69 -12.66
CA GLU A 61 2.66 13.22 -13.83
C GLU A 61 2.91 14.09 -15.07
N ILE A 62 2.87 15.41 -14.91
CA ILE A 62 3.21 16.39 -15.96
C ILE A 62 4.62 16.13 -16.49
N TRP A 63 5.59 15.95 -15.60
CA TRP A 63 6.96 15.69 -16.00
C TRP A 63 7.09 14.37 -16.77
N ILE A 64 6.39 13.30 -16.36
CA ILE A 64 6.37 12.04 -17.09
C ILE A 64 5.85 12.23 -18.52
N GLN A 65 4.76 12.98 -18.71
CA GLN A 65 4.22 13.23 -20.05
C GLN A 65 5.17 14.10 -20.89
N ALA A 66 5.75 15.15 -20.29
CA ALA A 66 6.75 15.98 -20.96
C ALA A 66 7.97 15.15 -21.38
N LEU A 67 8.49 14.30 -20.49
CA LEU A 67 9.63 13.42 -20.78
C LEU A 67 9.37 12.50 -21.98
N ARG A 68 8.18 11.86 -22.03
CA ARG A 68 7.78 10.98 -23.14
C ARG A 68 7.80 11.71 -24.48
N VAL A 69 7.21 12.89 -24.55
CA VAL A 69 7.16 13.67 -25.79
C VAL A 69 8.55 14.20 -26.15
N ILE A 70 9.26 14.73 -25.17
CA ILE A 70 10.51 15.44 -25.41
C ILE A 70 11.63 14.49 -25.80
N ILE A 71 11.88 13.46 -24.98
CA ILE A 71 12.94 12.49 -25.24
C ILE A 71 12.53 11.50 -26.33
N GLY A 72 11.26 11.09 -26.37
CA GLY A 72 10.77 10.11 -27.33
C GLY A 72 10.48 10.66 -28.72
N THR A 73 10.32 11.99 -28.89
CA THR A 73 9.95 12.57 -30.19
C THR A 73 10.72 13.84 -30.51
N VAL A 74 10.63 14.88 -29.67
CA VAL A 74 11.17 16.20 -30.00
C VAL A 74 12.69 16.19 -30.19
N LEU A 75 13.42 15.51 -29.30
CA LEU A 75 14.88 15.46 -29.32
C LEU A 75 15.43 14.70 -30.55
N PRO A 76 14.91 13.50 -30.90
CA PRO A 76 15.24 12.84 -32.17
C PRO A 76 14.91 13.68 -33.41
N GLU A 77 13.72 14.29 -33.45
CA GLU A 77 13.27 15.12 -34.59
C GLU A 77 14.15 16.37 -34.77
N GLU A 78 14.55 17.02 -33.66
CA GLU A 78 15.46 18.16 -33.74
C GLU A 78 16.85 17.74 -34.26
N ARG A 79 17.32 16.55 -33.88
CA ARG A 79 18.57 16.01 -34.42
C ARG A 79 18.44 15.76 -35.92
N GLN A 80 17.35 15.15 -36.36
CA GLN A 80 17.08 14.91 -37.76
C GLN A 80 16.98 16.21 -38.56
N ALA A 81 16.31 17.23 -38.04
CA ALA A 81 16.23 18.55 -38.66
C ALA A 81 17.61 19.20 -38.83
N CYS A 82 18.45 19.14 -37.79
CA CYS A 82 19.83 19.63 -37.88
C CYS A 82 20.63 18.89 -38.95
N THR A 83 20.53 17.56 -39.01
CA THR A 83 21.18 16.75 -40.07
C THR A 83 20.66 17.12 -41.46
N GLN A 84 19.35 17.35 -41.65
CA GLN A 84 18.77 17.70 -42.94
C GLN A 84 19.21 19.08 -43.45
N ILE A 85 19.34 20.05 -42.54
CA ILE A 85 19.67 21.44 -42.89
C ILE A 85 21.20 21.64 -43.00
N PHE A 86 21.96 21.03 -42.10
CA PHE A 86 23.39 21.31 -41.91
C PHE A 86 24.31 20.10 -42.16
N GLY A 87 23.79 18.95 -42.59
CA GLY A 87 24.56 17.70 -42.73
C GLY A 87 25.76 17.74 -43.71
N SER A 88 25.96 18.85 -44.42
CA SER A 88 27.17 19.11 -45.20
C SER A 88 28.38 19.50 -44.34
N ASP A 89 28.16 20.04 -43.14
CA ASP A 89 29.21 20.41 -42.18
C ASP A 89 28.87 19.87 -40.78
N SER A 90 29.60 18.82 -40.38
CA SER A 90 29.39 18.15 -39.10
C SER A 90 29.59 19.05 -37.88
N LYS A 91 30.41 20.10 -37.98
CA LYS A 91 30.68 21.01 -36.86
C LYS A 91 29.54 22.01 -36.68
N VAL A 92 29.01 22.53 -37.79
CA VAL A 92 27.85 23.43 -37.79
C VAL A 92 26.59 22.67 -37.37
N GLU A 93 26.39 21.44 -37.86
CA GLU A 93 25.30 20.56 -37.43
C GLU A 93 25.29 20.37 -35.91
N GLU A 94 26.45 20.05 -35.33
CA GLU A 94 26.58 19.81 -33.89
C GLU A 94 26.36 21.08 -33.06
N ASP A 95 26.95 22.21 -33.45
CA ASP A 95 26.78 23.49 -32.74
C ASP A 95 25.31 23.98 -32.80
N CYS A 96 24.63 23.83 -33.94
CA CYS A 96 23.21 24.11 -34.08
C CYS A 96 22.36 23.26 -33.13
N PHE A 97 22.60 21.93 -33.13
CA PHE A 97 21.87 20.99 -32.29
C PHE A 97 22.10 21.28 -30.80
N ALA A 98 23.35 21.49 -30.39
CA ALA A 98 23.71 21.81 -29.02
C ALA A 98 23.03 23.10 -28.54
N ARG A 99 23.10 24.17 -29.34
CA ARG A 99 22.47 25.47 -28.99
C ARG A 99 20.96 25.37 -28.92
N ALA A 100 20.34 24.59 -29.79
CA ALA A 100 18.89 24.40 -29.78
C ALA A 100 18.42 23.61 -28.55
N THR A 101 19.11 22.52 -28.20
CA THR A 101 18.55 21.50 -27.29
C THR A 101 19.10 21.53 -25.86
N MET A 102 20.37 21.91 -25.65
CA MET A 102 21.06 21.67 -24.38
C MET A 102 20.36 22.33 -23.18
N ARG A 103 20.06 23.63 -23.26
CA ARG A 103 19.38 24.37 -22.17
C ARG A 103 17.98 23.83 -21.89
N PHE A 104 17.29 23.40 -22.93
CA PHE A 104 15.92 22.90 -22.85
C PHE A 104 15.90 21.53 -22.15
N ILE A 105 16.81 20.62 -22.51
CA ILE A 105 16.96 19.32 -21.84
C ILE A 105 17.42 19.49 -20.38
N GLN A 106 18.37 20.39 -20.14
CA GLN A 106 18.82 20.75 -18.80
C GLN A 106 17.68 21.20 -17.90
N GLN A 107 16.77 22.03 -18.41
CA GLN A 107 15.63 22.49 -17.62
C GLN A 107 14.63 21.37 -17.33
N LEU A 108 14.36 20.48 -18.30
CA LEU A 108 13.51 19.31 -18.09
C LEU A 108 14.09 18.41 -16.99
N PHE A 109 15.39 18.13 -17.03
CA PHE A 109 16.05 17.28 -16.04
C PHE A 109 16.17 17.96 -14.68
N ALA A 110 16.46 19.26 -14.65
CA ALA A 110 16.47 20.04 -13.41
C ALA A 110 15.10 20.06 -12.72
N PHE A 111 14.01 20.18 -13.49
CA PHE A 111 12.66 20.08 -12.95
C PHE A 111 12.37 18.69 -12.38
N GLY A 112 12.72 17.62 -13.11
CA GLY A 112 12.61 16.25 -12.63
C GLY A 112 13.39 16.03 -11.32
N SER A 113 14.61 16.56 -11.26
CA SER A 113 15.46 16.54 -10.06
C SER A 113 14.87 17.33 -8.89
N LEU A 114 14.14 18.40 -9.15
CA LEU A 114 13.51 19.23 -8.12
C LEU A 114 12.31 18.51 -7.50
N ILE A 115 11.39 18.04 -8.35
CA ILE A 115 10.15 17.38 -7.92
C ILE A 115 10.41 16.00 -7.30
N ALA A 116 11.53 15.36 -7.66
CA ALA A 116 11.96 14.12 -7.05
C ALA A 116 12.25 14.29 -5.55
N ASN A 117 12.67 15.46 -5.06
CA ASN A 117 13.00 15.65 -3.64
C ASN A 117 11.73 15.60 -2.79
N VAL A 118 11.41 14.42 -2.27
CA VAL A 118 10.20 14.16 -1.51
C VAL A 118 10.51 14.20 -0.02
N LYS A 119 9.67 14.88 0.76
CA LYS A 119 9.84 14.89 2.22
C LYS A 119 9.58 13.50 2.79
N ASP A 120 10.18 13.24 3.94
CA ASP A 120 9.82 12.07 4.72
C ASP A 120 8.31 12.08 5.01
N GLU A 121 7.71 10.90 5.14
CA GLU A 121 6.28 10.69 5.41
C GLU A 121 5.32 10.85 4.20
N GLN A 122 5.79 11.37 3.06
CA GLN A 122 5.00 11.46 1.83
C GLN A 122 5.04 10.15 1.01
N TYR A 123 4.70 9.04 1.65
CA TYR A 123 4.80 7.70 1.05
C TYR A 123 3.85 7.49 -0.14
N GLU A 124 2.82 8.31 -0.28
CA GLU A 124 1.90 8.32 -1.41
C GLU A 124 2.60 8.66 -2.74
N LYS A 125 3.76 9.31 -2.67
CA LYS A 125 4.58 9.66 -3.83
C LYS A 125 5.51 8.54 -4.28
N VAL A 126 5.67 7.46 -3.50
CA VAL A 126 6.55 6.33 -3.87
C VAL A 126 6.19 5.73 -5.24
N PRO A 127 4.92 5.42 -5.54
CA PRO A 127 4.57 4.87 -6.86
C PRO A 127 4.89 5.84 -8.01
N LEU A 128 4.71 7.15 -7.79
CA LEU A 128 5.00 8.18 -8.80
C LEU A 128 6.51 8.29 -9.07
N LEU A 129 7.36 8.24 -8.05
CA LEU A 129 8.83 8.22 -8.21
C LEU A 129 9.29 6.99 -9.00
N VAL A 130 8.74 5.82 -8.68
CA VAL A 130 9.04 4.57 -9.40
C VAL A 130 8.58 4.67 -10.85
N GLN A 131 7.41 5.27 -11.10
CA GLN A 131 6.90 5.53 -12.44
C GLN A 131 7.80 6.49 -13.23
N MET A 132 8.24 7.59 -12.63
CA MET A 132 9.20 8.52 -13.25
C MET A 132 10.47 7.80 -13.68
N LEU A 133 11.01 6.95 -12.80
CA LEU A 133 12.20 6.18 -13.08
C LEU A 133 11.99 5.14 -14.20
N GLU A 134 10.89 4.38 -14.16
CA GLU A 134 10.58 3.40 -15.20
C GLU A 134 10.43 4.06 -16.57
N GLU A 135 9.67 5.15 -16.65
CA GLU A 135 9.46 5.88 -17.91
C GLU A 135 10.77 6.45 -18.45
N PHE A 136 11.64 6.95 -17.58
CA PHE A 136 12.93 7.44 -18.03
C PHE A 136 13.86 6.31 -18.50
N LEU A 137 13.88 5.17 -17.80
CA LEU A 137 14.63 3.98 -18.23
C LEU A 137 14.16 3.47 -19.60
N LYS A 138 12.85 3.48 -19.87
CA LYS A 138 12.29 3.12 -21.20
C LYS A 138 12.76 4.07 -22.31
N LEU A 139 12.96 5.34 -22.00
CA LEU A 139 13.32 6.38 -22.96
C LEU A 139 14.84 6.54 -23.14
N LYS A 140 15.65 6.07 -22.18
CA LYS A 140 17.12 6.13 -22.23
C LYS A 140 17.71 5.63 -23.57
N PRO A 141 17.28 4.50 -24.15
CA PRO A 141 17.78 4.06 -25.45
C PRO A 141 17.58 5.06 -26.59
N SER A 142 16.57 5.93 -26.50
CA SER A 142 16.32 6.99 -27.50
C SER A 142 17.42 8.06 -27.46
N ILE A 143 17.96 8.35 -26.29
CA ILE A 143 19.12 9.24 -26.11
C ILE A 143 20.38 8.56 -26.65
N GLU A 144 20.56 7.27 -26.34
CA GLU A 144 21.70 6.48 -26.81
C GLU A 144 21.71 6.33 -28.35
N ALA A 145 20.53 6.32 -28.97
CA ALA A 145 20.36 6.26 -30.43
C ALA A 145 20.68 7.58 -31.16
N LEU A 146 20.84 8.70 -30.45
CA LEU A 146 21.25 9.96 -31.07
C LEU A 146 22.61 9.81 -31.76
N ARG A 147 22.82 10.57 -32.84
CA ARG A 147 24.13 10.61 -33.53
C ARG A 147 25.21 11.16 -32.59
N TYR A 148 26.45 10.76 -32.84
CA TYR A 148 27.63 11.17 -32.06
C TYR A 148 27.78 12.69 -31.97
N GLY A 149 28.39 13.16 -30.87
CA GLY A 149 28.68 14.57 -30.64
C GLY A 149 28.73 14.92 -29.15
N ASP A 150 29.41 16.02 -28.80
CA ASP A 150 29.58 16.48 -27.42
C ASP A 150 28.22 16.75 -26.74
N ALA A 151 27.21 17.21 -27.48
CA ALA A 151 25.88 17.45 -26.93
C ALA A 151 25.18 16.15 -26.54
N LYS A 152 25.33 15.09 -27.33
CA LYS A 152 24.81 13.76 -26.97
C LYS A 152 25.44 13.26 -25.69
N ASP A 153 26.76 13.35 -25.58
CA ASP A 153 27.51 12.84 -24.43
C ASP A 153 27.11 13.60 -23.16
N ALA A 154 26.97 14.92 -23.25
CA ALA A 154 26.51 15.76 -22.14
C ALA A 154 25.06 15.44 -21.73
N ILE A 155 24.13 15.28 -22.69
CA ILE A 155 22.74 14.87 -22.41
C ILE A 155 22.69 13.48 -21.76
N SER A 156 23.51 12.53 -22.24
CA SER A 156 23.56 11.17 -21.70
C SER A 156 24.07 11.18 -20.26
N GLN A 157 25.11 11.97 -19.97
CA GLN A 157 25.63 12.15 -18.62
C GLN A 157 24.58 12.77 -17.68
N GLU A 158 23.86 13.80 -18.11
CA GLU A 158 22.80 14.40 -17.30
C GLU A 158 21.63 13.44 -17.07
N ALA A 159 21.28 12.62 -18.07
CA ALA A 159 20.27 11.59 -17.95
C ALA A 159 20.66 10.54 -16.90
N ASP A 160 21.92 10.07 -16.92
CA ASP A 160 22.44 9.12 -15.93
C ASP A 160 22.43 9.70 -14.51
N MET A 161 22.83 10.97 -14.35
CA MET A 161 22.79 11.65 -13.05
C MET A 161 21.36 11.74 -12.49
N LEU A 162 20.37 12.08 -13.33
CA LEU A 162 18.98 12.16 -12.90
C LEU A 162 18.39 10.78 -12.61
N LEU A 163 18.70 9.76 -13.42
CA LEU A 163 18.26 8.38 -13.18
C LEU A 163 18.77 7.87 -11.83
N GLU A 164 20.04 8.12 -11.52
CA GLU A 164 20.61 7.70 -10.24
C GLU A 164 19.96 8.45 -9.07
N LYS A 165 19.74 9.75 -9.22
CA LYS A 165 19.02 10.52 -8.20
C LYS A 165 17.60 10.00 -7.96
N LEU A 166 16.84 9.71 -9.02
CA LEU A 166 15.49 9.15 -8.92
C LEU A 166 15.51 7.78 -8.24
N ARG A 167 16.50 6.95 -8.55
CA ARG A 167 16.72 5.65 -7.91
C ARG A 167 16.98 5.81 -6.41
N GLU A 168 17.97 6.62 -6.04
CA GLU A 168 18.35 6.86 -4.64
C GLU A 168 17.14 7.31 -3.82
N GLU A 169 16.37 8.24 -4.36
CA GLU A 169 15.22 8.84 -3.69
C GLU A 169 14.05 7.86 -3.57
N ALA A 170 13.76 7.09 -4.61
CA ALA A 170 12.75 6.03 -4.57
C ALA A 170 13.12 4.95 -3.55
N VAL A 171 14.37 4.48 -3.53
CA VAL A 171 14.86 3.48 -2.57
C VAL A 171 14.82 4.03 -1.14
N ARG A 172 15.28 5.27 -0.93
CA ARG A 172 15.24 5.94 0.37
C ARG A 172 13.82 6.00 0.91
N LEU A 173 12.85 6.42 0.09
CA LEU A 173 11.46 6.54 0.51
C LEU A 173 10.80 5.17 0.73
N LEU A 174 11.10 4.16 -0.09
CA LEU A 174 10.67 2.76 0.11
C LEU A 174 11.17 2.19 1.44
N LEU A 175 12.44 2.42 1.80
CA LEU A 175 13.01 1.96 3.05
C LEU A 175 12.37 2.67 4.25
N LYS A 176 12.24 4.00 4.18
CA LYS A 176 11.53 4.77 5.23
C LYS A 176 10.08 4.35 5.38
N PHE A 177 9.38 4.06 4.28
CA PHE A 177 8.01 3.53 4.32
C PHE A 177 7.94 2.19 5.06
N SER A 178 8.93 1.32 4.82
CA SER A 178 9.04 0.04 5.50
C SER A 178 9.37 0.19 6.98
N GLU A 179 10.19 1.17 7.36
CA GLU A 179 10.53 1.46 8.76
C GLU A 179 9.36 2.09 9.53
N ALA A 180 8.60 2.97 8.87
CA ALA A 180 7.38 3.56 9.42
C ALA A 180 6.29 2.53 9.73
N GLN A 181 6.38 1.32 9.17
CA GLN A 181 5.50 0.24 9.61
C GLN A 181 5.75 -0.17 11.05
N ILE A 182 6.96 0.00 11.59
CA ILE A 182 7.30 -0.35 12.98
C ILE A 182 7.25 0.89 13.89
N ASN A 183 7.77 2.03 13.40
CA ASN A 183 7.92 3.22 14.22
C ASN A 183 6.55 3.85 14.53
N HIS A 184 6.19 3.81 15.82
CA HIS A 184 4.86 4.07 16.33
C HIS A 184 4.37 5.53 16.22
N GLU A 185 5.26 6.47 15.89
CA GLU A 185 5.03 7.91 16.15
C GLU A 185 4.17 8.63 15.10
N SER A 186 4.06 8.15 13.86
CA SER A 186 3.38 8.92 12.79
C SER A 186 1.85 8.72 12.73
N TYR A 187 1.29 7.72 13.43
CA TYR A 187 -0.13 7.38 13.38
C TYR A 187 -0.79 7.23 14.77
N ASP A 188 -0.20 7.81 15.82
CA ASP A 188 -0.73 7.74 17.19
C ASP A 188 -2.09 8.46 17.39
N ASN A 189 -2.62 9.10 16.34
CA ASN A 189 -3.97 9.67 16.31
C ASN A 189 -5.05 8.70 15.81
N GLU A 190 -4.72 7.49 15.32
CA GLU A 190 -5.75 6.47 15.09
C GLU A 190 -6.28 6.00 16.44
N THR A 191 -7.41 6.61 16.83
CA THR A 191 -8.24 6.17 17.93
C THR A 191 -8.49 4.67 17.75
N ILE A 192 -8.11 3.87 18.76
CA ILE A 192 -8.34 2.42 18.79
C ILE A 192 -9.72 2.14 18.21
N VAL A 193 -9.79 1.27 17.21
CA VAL A 193 -11.04 0.93 16.55
C VAL A 193 -11.89 0.13 17.54
N LEU A 194 -12.78 0.83 18.26
CA LEU A 194 -13.49 0.28 19.43
C LEU A 194 -14.32 -0.97 19.12
N ASN A 195 -14.71 -1.20 17.85
CA ASN A 195 -15.46 -2.37 17.41
C ASN A 195 -14.59 -3.51 16.83
N GLY A 196 -13.26 -3.36 16.85
CA GLY A 196 -12.33 -4.38 16.36
C GLY A 196 -12.21 -4.49 14.84
N SER A 197 -12.70 -3.50 14.08
CA SER A 197 -12.56 -3.44 12.61
C SER A 197 -11.08 -3.25 12.16
N VAL A 198 -10.86 -3.23 10.86
CA VAL A 198 -9.54 -3.10 10.22
C VAL A 198 -9.02 -1.67 10.40
N LEU A 199 -7.74 -1.53 10.77
CA LEU A 199 -7.07 -0.22 10.87
C LEU A 199 -6.93 0.45 9.50
N SER A 200 -6.80 1.78 9.45
CA SER A 200 -6.65 2.47 8.16
C SER A 200 -5.24 2.24 7.56
N PHE A 201 -4.23 2.14 8.42
CA PHE A 201 -2.85 1.94 8.01
C PHE A 201 -2.57 0.63 7.22
N PRO A 202 -3.03 -0.57 7.65
CA PRO A 202 -2.96 -1.77 6.81
C PRO A 202 -3.66 -1.62 5.45
N GLN A 203 -4.74 -0.83 5.38
CA GLN A 203 -5.44 -0.57 4.12
C GLN A 203 -4.56 0.27 3.19
N TYR A 204 -3.95 1.32 3.74
CA TYR A 204 -2.99 2.16 3.03
C TYR A 204 -1.79 1.34 2.53
N THR A 205 -1.15 0.56 3.41
CA THR A 205 0.02 -0.25 3.06
C THR A 205 -0.28 -1.26 1.96
N MET A 206 -1.40 -1.97 2.04
CA MET A 206 -1.81 -2.89 0.96
C MET A 206 -2.16 -2.14 -0.34
N GLY A 207 -2.69 -0.92 -0.26
CA GLY A 207 -2.93 -0.06 -1.40
C GLY A 207 -1.63 0.30 -2.13
N VAL A 208 -0.63 0.76 -1.40
CA VAL A 208 0.70 1.10 -1.94
C VAL A 208 1.37 -0.14 -2.55
N ILE A 209 1.38 -1.28 -1.86
CA ILE A 209 1.93 -2.54 -2.39
C ILE A 209 1.27 -2.92 -3.73
N LYS A 210 -0.06 -2.76 -3.83
CA LYS A 210 -0.79 -3.08 -5.05
C LYS A 210 -0.42 -2.15 -6.22
N LEU A 211 -0.23 -0.85 -5.96
CA LEU A 211 0.22 0.09 -6.99
C LEU A 211 1.65 -0.27 -7.44
N LEU A 212 2.54 -0.57 -6.51
CA LEU A 212 3.92 -0.93 -6.79
C LEU A 212 4.08 -2.27 -7.52
N ALA A 213 3.13 -3.20 -7.37
CA ALA A 213 3.16 -4.48 -8.06
C ALA A 213 3.22 -4.34 -9.60
N GLY A 214 2.68 -3.25 -10.16
CA GLY A 214 2.78 -2.94 -11.59
C GLY A 214 4.17 -2.54 -12.07
N TYR A 215 5.08 -2.22 -11.14
CA TYR A 215 6.45 -1.76 -11.40
C TYR A 215 7.49 -2.79 -10.91
N SER A 216 7.11 -4.08 -10.85
CA SER A 216 7.92 -5.14 -10.24
C SER A 216 9.32 -5.28 -10.84
N ASP A 217 9.44 -5.09 -12.16
CA ASP A 217 10.71 -5.23 -12.88
C ASP A 217 11.68 -4.10 -12.51
N THR A 218 11.19 -2.87 -12.50
CA THR A 218 11.95 -1.70 -12.04
C THR A 218 12.33 -1.84 -10.56
N LEU A 219 11.41 -2.30 -9.72
CA LEU A 219 11.66 -2.53 -8.29
C LEU A 219 12.74 -3.59 -8.07
N ASN A 220 12.77 -4.65 -8.87
CA ASN A 220 13.84 -5.66 -8.83
C ASN A 220 15.21 -5.12 -9.25
N ILE A 221 15.27 -4.06 -10.07
CA ILE A 221 16.50 -3.41 -10.50
C ILE A 221 17.03 -2.42 -9.45
N ILE A 222 16.14 -1.74 -8.72
CA ILE A 222 16.52 -0.62 -7.85
C ILE A 222 16.70 -1.01 -6.40
N LEU A 223 15.94 -2.01 -5.93
CA LEU A 223 16.03 -2.45 -4.54
C LEU A 223 17.34 -3.21 -4.31
N PRO A 224 17.95 -3.05 -3.13
CA PRO A 224 19.17 -3.77 -2.79
C PRO A 224 18.90 -5.27 -2.81
N VAL A 225 19.81 -6.02 -3.45
CA VAL A 225 19.77 -7.48 -3.39
C VAL A 225 20.17 -7.90 -1.98
N GLU A 226 19.23 -8.46 -1.22
CA GLU A 226 19.58 -9.15 0.01
C GLU A 226 20.37 -10.41 -0.38
N VAL A 227 21.68 -10.42 -0.09
CA VAL A 227 22.52 -11.59 -0.27
C VAL A 227 22.11 -12.61 0.80
N GLY A 228 21.17 -13.49 0.44
CA GLY A 228 20.81 -14.63 1.27
C GLY A 228 22.04 -15.48 1.56
N GLY A 229 22.21 -15.90 2.81
CA GLY A 229 23.25 -16.85 3.20
C GLY A 229 23.20 -18.11 2.32
N VAL A 230 24.39 -18.70 2.12
CA VAL A 230 24.69 -19.83 1.24
C VAL A 230 23.55 -20.86 1.21
N GLY A 231 22.85 -20.98 0.07
CA GLY A 231 21.97 -22.11 -0.24
C GLY A 231 20.46 -21.86 -0.31
N THR A 232 19.97 -20.61 -0.25
CA THR A 232 18.55 -20.31 -0.47
C THR A 232 18.29 -19.73 -1.86
N VAL A 233 17.20 -20.18 -2.50
CA VAL A 233 16.72 -19.68 -3.80
C VAL A 233 16.70 -18.15 -3.75
N THR A 234 17.40 -17.49 -4.69
CA THR A 234 17.49 -16.04 -4.78
C THR A 234 16.09 -15.46 -4.89
N THR A 235 15.56 -14.99 -3.77
CA THR A 235 14.27 -14.29 -3.71
C THR A 235 14.49 -12.93 -4.37
N SER A 236 13.67 -12.59 -5.37
CA SER A 236 13.80 -11.31 -6.08
C SER A 236 13.73 -10.13 -5.08
N PRO A 237 14.50 -9.04 -5.26
CA PRO A 237 14.53 -7.92 -4.31
C PRO A 237 13.13 -7.36 -3.97
N TRP A 238 12.25 -7.23 -4.97
CA TRP A 238 10.87 -6.78 -4.76
C TRP A 238 10.10 -7.73 -3.82
N LYS A 239 10.21 -9.04 -4.05
CA LYS A 239 9.60 -10.06 -3.18
C LYS A 239 10.13 -9.96 -1.74
N SER A 240 11.44 -9.80 -1.55
CA SER A 240 11.99 -9.67 -0.19
C SER A 240 11.49 -8.41 0.50
N TYR A 241 11.47 -7.29 -0.21
CA TYR A 241 10.92 -6.04 0.29
C TYR A 241 9.45 -6.19 0.72
N VAL A 242 8.59 -6.79 -0.11
CA VAL A 242 7.18 -7.01 0.23
C VAL A 242 7.03 -7.94 1.43
N LEU A 243 7.78 -9.04 1.50
CA LEU A 243 7.73 -9.96 2.64
C LEU A 243 8.15 -9.28 3.95
N THR A 244 9.22 -8.49 3.91
CA THR A 244 9.67 -7.69 5.05
C THR A 244 8.61 -6.67 5.45
N LEU A 245 8.07 -5.92 4.50
CA LEU A 245 7.04 -4.91 4.74
C LEU A 245 5.78 -5.52 5.38
N LEU A 246 5.28 -6.65 4.86
CA LEU A 246 4.12 -7.36 5.41
C LEU A 246 4.39 -7.92 6.81
N THR A 247 5.60 -8.43 7.06
CA THR A 247 6.01 -8.90 8.39
C THR A 247 6.03 -7.75 9.40
N ARG A 248 6.55 -6.59 9.00
CA ARG A 248 6.58 -5.39 9.83
C ARG A 248 5.17 -4.86 10.13
N LEU A 249 4.31 -4.83 9.11
CA LEU A 249 2.90 -4.48 9.27
C LEU A 249 2.18 -5.42 10.26
N GLN A 250 2.43 -6.73 10.16
CA GLN A 250 1.87 -7.72 11.08
C GLN A 250 2.32 -7.46 12.52
N LEU A 251 3.61 -7.22 12.75
CA LEU A 251 4.13 -6.91 14.10
C LEU A 251 3.50 -5.64 14.69
N ASN A 252 3.26 -4.61 13.86
CA ASN A 252 2.57 -3.40 14.30
C ASN A 252 1.11 -3.67 14.68
N ILE A 253 0.38 -4.43 13.87
CA ILE A 253 -0.99 -4.85 14.20
C ILE A 253 -1.00 -5.62 15.52
N GLU A 254 -0.04 -6.54 15.73
CA GLU A 254 0.11 -7.28 16.98
C GLU A 254 0.39 -6.36 18.17
N GLU A 255 1.25 -5.35 18.02
CA GLU A 255 1.53 -4.37 19.07
C GLU A 255 0.30 -3.52 19.41
N LYS A 256 -0.37 -2.95 18.40
CA LYS A 256 -1.59 -2.15 18.58
C LYS A 256 -2.72 -2.99 19.20
N SER A 257 -2.75 -4.31 18.94
CA SER A 257 -3.72 -5.21 19.56
C SER A 257 -3.60 -5.28 21.10
N LYS A 258 -2.41 -5.00 21.67
CA LYS A 258 -2.20 -5.02 23.13
C LYS A 258 -2.95 -3.92 23.88
N SER A 259 -3.40 -2.89 23.17
CA SER A 259 -4.24 -1.83 23.74
C SER A 259 -5.66 -2.30 24.09
N TYR A 260 -6.13 -3.40 23.50
CA TYR A 260 -7.43 -3.99 23.82
C TYR A 260 -7.37 -4.77 25.14
N LYS A 261 -8.15 -4.30 26.12
CA LYS A 261 -8.31 -4.97 27.43
C LYS A 261 -9.08 -6.28 27.33
N ASP A 262 -10.10 -6.33 26.46
CA ASP A 262 -10.90 -7.53 26.21
C ASP A 262 -10.14 -8.45 25.24
N GLU A 263 -9.75 -9.63 25.73
CA GLU A 263 -9.06 -10.66 24.95
C GLU A 263 -9.88 -11.15 23.75
N CYS A 264 -11.20 -11.23 23.88
CA CYS A 264 -12.08 -11.67 22.80
C CYS A 264 -12.08 -10.64 21.67
N LEU A 265 -12.24 -9.36 21.99
CA LEU A 265 -12.18 -8.26 21.02
C LEU A 265 -10.79 -8.14 20.38
N ARG A 266 -9.72 -8.33 21.17
CA ARG A 266 -8.34 -8.37 20.66
C ARG A 266 -8.16 -9.43 19.58
N ASN A 267 -8.67 -10.64 19.80
CA ASN A 267 -8.59 -11.71 18.81
C ASN A 267 -9.44 -11.43 17.56
N VAL A 268 -10.62 -10.80 17.71
CA VAL A 268 -11.43 -10.35 16.57
C VAL A 268 -10.69 -9.31 15.74
N PHE A 269 -10.05 -8.34 16.39
CA PHE A 269 -9.23 -7.33 15.74
C PHE A 269 -8.07 -7.94 14.96
N LEU A 270 -7.29 -8.84 15.57
CA LEU A 270 -6.17 -9.52 14.92
C LEU A 270 -6.64 -10.33 13.70
N MET A 271 -7.72 -11.10 13.87
CA MET A 271 -8.33 -11.90 12.82
C MET A 271 -8.81 -11.04 11.63
N ASN A 272 -9.47 -9.92 11.91
CA ASN A 272 -9.96 -8.99 10.88
C ASN A 272 -8.81 -8.40 10.04
N ASN A 273 -7.75 -7.91 10.70
CA ASN A 273 -6.62 -7.32 10.01
C ASN A 273 -5.81 -8.39 9.24
N ALA A 274 -5.61 -9.57 9.81
CA ALA A 274 -4.95 -10.69 9.11
C ALA A 274 -5.76 -11.14 7.89
N MET A 275 -7.09 -11.26 8.01
CA MET A 275 -7.97 -11.61 6.89
C MET A 275 -7.93 -10.53 5.80
N TYR A 276 -7.95 -9.25 6.19
CA TYR A 276 -7.85 -8.15 5.24
C TYR A 276 -6.56 -8.22 4.41
N VAL A 277 -5.41 -8.38 5.07
CA VAL A 277 -4.10 -8.51 4.38
C VAL A 277 -4.10 -9.74 3.46
N LEU A 278 -4.60 -10.89 3.94
CA LEU A 278 -4.72 -12.12 3.15
C LEU A 278 -5.57 -11.92 1.88
N GLU A 279 -6.72 -11.24 1.98
CA GLU A 279 -7.57 -10.98 0.83
C GLU A 279 -6.92 -10.07 -0.19
N LYS A 280 -6.24 -9.02 0.26
CA LYS A 280 -5.53 -8.10 -0.64
C LYS A 280 -4.31 -8.78 -1.29
N ALA A 281 -3.64 -9.67 -0.58
CA ALA A 281 -2.50 -10.45 -1.08
C ALA A 281 -2.90 -11.55 -2.08
N ARG A 282 -4.20 -11.88 -2.21
CA ARG A 282 -4.73 -12.81 -3.23
C ARG A 282 -4.94 -12.17 -4.60
N SER A 283 -4.59 -10.89 -4.79
CA SER A 283 -4.56 -10.32 -6.14
C SER A 283 -3.60 -11.14 -7.04
N PRO A 284 -3.84 -11.23 -8.36
CA PRO A 284 -3.05 -12.09 -9.24
C PRO A 284 -1.54 -11.84 -9.12
N ASP A 285 -1.12 -10.57 -9.15
CA ASP A 285 0.29 -10.17 -9.12
C ASP A 285 0.95 -10.53 -7.78
N LEU A 286 0.26 -10.27 -6.66
CA LEU A 286 0.79 -10.55 -5.32
C LEU A 286 0.74 -12.04 -5.00
N LYS A 287 -0.25 -12.77 -5.51
CA LYS A 287 -0.34 -14.22 -5.33
C LYS A 287 0.85 -14.92 -6.00
N ILE A 288 1.20 -14.49 -7.23
CA ILE A 288 2.38 -15.01 -7.95
C ILE A 288 3.66 -14.66 -7.17
N LEU A 289 3.78 -13.41 -6.70
CA LEU A 289 4.95 -12.94 -5.95
C LEU A 289 5.15 -13.73 -4.64
N LEU A 290 4.12 -13.79 -3.80
CA LEU A 290 4.20 -14.36 -2.45
C LEU A 290 4.22 -15.89 -2.46
N GLY A 291 3.48 -16.50 -3.39
CA GLY A 291 3.34 -17.95 -3.53
C GLY A 291 2.39 -18.59 -2.53
N ASP A 292 1.91 -19.79 -2.85
CA ASP A 292 0.84 -20.48 -2.10
C ASP A 292 1.25 -20.84 -0.67
N ASN A 293 2.53 -21.07 -0.40
CA ASN A 293 3.05 -21.35 0.95
C ASN A 293 2.80 -20.17 1.90
N TRP A 294 3.02 -18.94 1.43
CA TRP A 294 2.77 -17.75 2.24
C TRP A 294 1.27 -17.57 2.49
N VAL A 295 0.43 -17.74 1.47
CA VAL A 295 -1.04 -17.67 1.58
C VAL A 295 -1.57 -18.68 2.59
N THR A 296 -1.04 -19.91 2.56
CA THR A 296 -1.42 -20.97 3.51
C THR A 296 -1.03 -20.61 4.93
N LYS A 297 0.19 -20.08 5.14
CA LYS A 297 0.65 -19.62 6.47
C LYS A 297 -0.25 -18.52 7.04
N GLN A 298 -0.64 -17.55 6.20
CA GLN A 298 -1.53 -16.46 6.61
C GLN A 298 -2.95 -16.95 6.90
N LEU A 299 -3.47 -17.92 6.14
CA LEU A 299 -4.76 -18.54 6.44
C LEU A 299 -4.75 -19.24 7.81
N VAL A 300 -3.70 -20.01 8.11
CA VAL A 300 -3.51 -20.66 9.41
C VAL A 300 -3.51 -19.63 10.54
N GLN A 301 -2.89 -18.46 10.33
CA GLN A 301 -2.91 -17.39 11.31
C GLN A 301 -4.32 -16.82 11.56
N VAL A 302 -5.10 -16.59 10.50
CA VAL A 302 -6.51 -16.16 10.64
C VAL A 302 -7.30 -17.19 11.45
N GLU A 303 -7.12 -18.48 11.16
CA GLU A 303 -7.77 -19.59 11.89
C GLU A 303 -7.33 -19.67 13.36
N GLN A 304 -6.06 -19.40 13.66
CA GLN A 304 -5.55 -19.34 15.03
C GLN A 304 -6.23 -18.23 15.83
N HIS A 305 -6.38 -17.02 15.26
CA HIS A 305 -7.07 -15.92 15.91
C HIS A 305 -8.57 -16.21 16.08
N ALA A 306 -9.22 -16.80 15.07
CA ALA A 306 -10.61 -17.25 15.17
C ALA A 306 -10.80 -18.28 16.31
N THR A 307 -9.91 -19.27 16.39
CA THR A 307 -9.94 -20.30 17.43
C THR A 307 -9.70 -19.71 18.82
N ALA A 308 -8.77 -18.75 18.95
CA ALA A 308 -8.50 -18.04 20.20
C ALA A 308 -9.72 -17.23 20.66
N TYR A 309 -10.38 -16.50 19.75
CA TYR A 309 -11.64 -15.81 20.02
C TYR A 309 -12.71 -16.81 20.50
N LEU A 310 -12.94 -17.90 19.76
CA LEU A 310 -13.96 -18.90 20.10
C LEU A 310 -13.69 -19.50 21.49
N ARG A 311 -12.43 -19.81 21.80
CA ARG A 311 -12.03 -20.32 23.10
C ARG A 311 -12.28 -19.31 24.21
N ALA A 312 -11.92 -18.04 24.02
CA ALA A 312 -12.09 -17.00 25.04
C ALA A 312 -13.57 -16.66 25.27
N SER A 313 -14.40 -16.60 24.21
CA SER A 313 -15.81 -16.21 24.31
C SER A 313 -16.76 -17.36 24.66
N TRP A 314 -16.55 -18.56 24.08
CA TRP A 314 -17.59 -19.59 24.09
C TRP A 314 -17.28 -20.79 24.98
N THR A 315 -16.06 -20.94 25.50
CA THR A 315 -15.72 -22.07 26.39
C THR A 315 -16.56 -22.05 27.68
N GLU A 316 -16.68 -20.89 28.32
CA GLU A 316 -17.41 -20.76 29.58
C GLU A 316 -18.93 -20.99 29.44
N PRO A 317 -19.67 -20.35 28.52
CA PRO A 317 -21.09 -20.64 28.36
C PRO A 317 -21.35 -22.10 27.98
N LEU A 318 -20.52 -22.70 27.11
CA LEU A 318 -20.64 -24.11 26.76
C LEU A 318 -20.33 -25.02 27.96
N PHE A 319 -19.41 -24.64 28.85
CA PHE A 319 -19.11 -25.39 30.07
C PHE A 319 -20.31 -25.45 31.03
N GLN A 320 -21.09 -24.37 31.12
CA GLN A 320 -22.32 -24.35 31.93
C GLN A 320 -23.35 -25.37 31.42
N LEU A 321 -23.33 -25.71 30.13
CA LEU A 321 -24.22 -26.69 29.51
C LEU A 321 -23.70 -28.15 29.60
N LYS A 322 -22.51 -28.39 30.17
CA LYS A 322 -21.96 -29.75 30.35
C LYS A 322 -22.49 -30.43 31.62
N ASP A 323 -22.83 -31.72 31.49
CA ASP A 323 -23.16 -32.62 32.59
C ASP A 323 -21.87 -33.23 33.17
N LYS A 324 -21.66 -33.10 34.48
CA LYS A 324 -20.49 -33.67 35.18
C LYS A 324 -20.87 -34.82 36.12
N GLY A 325 -21.96 -35.55 35.84
CA GLY A 325 -22.35 -36.70 36.67
C GLY A 325 -22.77 -36.28 38.08
N ILE A 326 -23.69 -35.31 38.16
CA ILE A 326 -24.14 -34.72 39.42
C ILE A 326 -25.08 -35.71 40.15
N ASN A 327 -24.85 -35.94 41.45
CA ASN A 327 -25.67 -36.80 42.32
C ASN A 327 -27.15 -36.35 42.38
N TYR A 328 -28.07 -37.30 42.56
CA TYR A 328 -29.52 -37.12 42.34
C TYR A 328 -30.21 -36.09 43.25
N THR A 329 -29.73 -35.84 44.46
CA THR A 329 -30.43 -35.03 45.47
C THR A 329 -30.17 -33.52 45.37
N GLU A 330 -28.99 -33.09 44.88
CA GLU A 330 -28.65 -31.66 44.68
C GLU A 330 -28.81 -31.19 43.22
N ARG A 331 -29.22 -32.12 42.34
CA ARG A 331 -29.22 -31.94 40.89
C ARG A 331 -30.06 -30.75 40.42
N SER A 332 -31.26 -30.55 40.94
CA SER A 332 -32.19 -29.50 40.47
C SER A 332 -31.67 -28.07 40.74
N LEU A 333 -31.16 -27.80 41.95
CA LEU A 333 -30.64 -26.48 42.31
C LEU A 333 -29.37 -26.15 41.52
N ILE A 334 -28.45 -27.11 41.38
CA ILE A 334 -27.20 -26.94 40.64
C ILE A 334 -27.48 -26.72 39.13
N LEU A 335 -28.39 -27.50 38.54
CA LEU A 335 -28.79 -27.34 37.14
C LEU A 335 -29.46 -25.99 36.89
N THR A 336 -30.34 -25.56 37.78
CA THR A 336 -30.99 -24.24 37.69
C THR A 336 -29.96 -23.11 37.75
N LYS A 337 -28.96 -23.21 38.64
CA LYS A 337 -27.87 -22.23 38.74
C LYS A 337 -27.01 -22.19 37.47
N LYS A 338 -26.61 -23.35 36.96
CA LYS A 338 -25.85 -23.46 35.69
C LYS A 338 -26.59 -22.83 34.52
N PHE A 339 -27.89 -23.09 34.41
CA PHE A 339 -28.70 -22.56 33.31
C PHE A 339 -28.92 -21.04 33.42
N LYS A 340 -29.11 -20.51 34.64
CA LYS A 340 -29.11 -19.06 34.87
C LYS A 340 -27.78 -18.41 34.50
N ASN A 341 -26.66 -19.04 34.87
CA ASN A 341 -25.33 -18.57 34.49
C ASN A 341 -25.16 -18.55 32.97
N PHE A 342 -25.55 -19.62 32.28
CA PHE A 342 -25.56 -19.64 30.81
C PHE A 342 -26.36 -18.47 30.23
N ASN A 343 -27.61 -18.26 30.68
CA ASN A 343 -28.46 -17.20 30.17
C ASN A 343 -27.86 -15.79 30.40
N SER A 344 -27.17 -15.59 31.52
CA SER A 344 -26.47 -14.35 31.84
C SER A 344 -25.27 -14.13 30.92
N ILE A 345 -24.42 -15.15 30.77
CA ILE A 345 -23.20 -15.06 29.96
C ILE A 345 -23.54 -14.91 28.48
N PHE A 346 -24.49 -15.70 27.98
CA PHE A 346 -24.98 -15.59 26.60
C PHE A 346 -25.60 -14.20 26.32
N GLY A 347 -26.38 -13.67 27.27
CA GLY A 347 -26.95 -12.33 27.15
C GLY A 347 -25.89 -11.23 27.06
N GLU A 348 -24.83 -11.32 27.88
CA GLU A 348 -23.71 -10.38 27.81
C GLU A 348 -22.93 -10.52 26.50
N ILE A 349 -22.65 -11.75 26.05
CA ILE A 349 -22.00 -12.00 24.74
C ILE A 349 -22.83 -11.38 23.62
N SER A 350 -24.14 -11.65 23.57
CA SER A 350 -25.03 -11.10 22.55
C SER A 350 -25.07 -9.57 22.59
N ARG A 351 -25.14 -8.97 23.78
CA ARG A 351 -25.19 -7.51 23.96
C ARG A 351 -23.89 -6.83 23.53
N VAL A 352 -22.74 -7.40 23.89
CA VAL A 352 -21.43 -6.79 23.64
C VAL A 352 -20.98 -7.06 22.20
N GLN A 353 -21.05 -8.32 21.75
CA GLN A 353 -20.44 -8.73 20.48
C GLN A 353 -21.27 -8.38 19.24
N THR A 354 -22.54 -7.98 19.41
CA THR A 354 -23.31 -7.33 18.32
C THR A 354 -22.76 -5.95 17.97
N THR A 355 -22.09 -5.27 18.89
CA THR A 355 -21.45 -3.96 18.65
C THR A 355 -20.08 -4.08 17.98
N TRP A 356 -19.54 -5.30 17.88
CA TRP A 356 -18.28 -5.56 17.19
C TRP A 356 -18.50 -5.68 15.69
N LYS A 357 -17.44 -5.51 14.90
CA LYS A 357 -17.50 -5.60 13.45
C LYS A 357 -16.54 -6.63 12.91
N VAL A 358 -17.05 -7.55 12.08
CA VAL A 358 -16.23 -8.41 11.21
C VAL A 358 -16.54 -8.01 9.76
N PRO A 359 -15.71 -7.14 9.14
CA PRO A 359 -16.03 -6.57 7.82
C PRO A 359 -16.20 -7.63 6.73
N ASN A 360 -15.35 -8.67 6.77
CA ASN A 360 -15.40 -9.74 5.79
C ASN A 360 -16.66 -10.61 5.97
N PRO A 361 -17.57 -10.67 4.97
CA PRO A 361 -18.84 -11.39 5.11
C PRO A 361 -18.66 -12.90 5.21
N GLN A 362 -17.68 -13.48 4.49
CA GLN A 362 -17.45 -14.92 4.50
C GLN A 362 -16.90 -15.39 5.86
N LEU A 363 -15.94 -14.66 6.40
CA LEU A 363 -15.37 -14.89 7.73
C LEU A 363 -16.45 -14.71 8.82
N ARG A 364 -17.23 -13.63 8.75
CA ARG A 364 -18.35 -13.37 9.67
C ARG A 364 -19.36 -14.50 9.67
N GLN A 365 -19.79 -14.92 8.48
CA GLN A 365 -20.72 -16.05 8.34
C GLN A 365 -20.11 -17.35 8.86
N HIS A 366 -18.84 -17.62 8.55
CA HIS A 366 -18.14 -18.81 9.04
C HIS A 366 -18.09 -18.87 10.56
N LEU A 367 -17.73 -17.78 11.24
CA LEU A 367 -17.71 -17.70 12.71
C LEU A 367 -19.09 -17.99 13.30
N ARG A 368 -20.14 -17.35 12.77
CA ARG A 368 -21.52 -17.57 13.22
C ARG A 368 -21.92 -19.04 13.08
N LEU A 369 -21.61 -19.66 11.94
CA LEU A 369 -21.90 -21.08 11.72
C LEU A 369 -21.17 -21.98 12.72
N VAL A 370 -19.88 -21.73 12.98
CA VAL A 370 -19.11 -22.51 13.97
C VAL A 370 -19.69 -22.35 15.37
N ILE A 371 -20.09 -21.15 15.76
CA ILE A 371 -20.75 -20.88 17.05
C ILE A 371 -22.07 -21.66 17.13
N LEU A 372 -22.94 -21.55 16.12
CA LEU A 372 -24.22 -22.28 16.07
C LEU A 372 -24.03 -23.79 16.17
N GLN A 373 -23.05 -24.34 15.45
CA GLN A 373 -22.73 -25.77 15.49
C GLN A 373 -22.28 -26.26 16.87
N GLN A 374 -21.76 -25.39 17.72
CA GLN A 374 -21.37 -25.74 19.09
C GLN A 374 -22.51 -25.50 20.10
N VAL A 375 -23.17 -24.35 20.02
CA VAL A 375 -24.15 -23.90 21.02
C VAL A 375 -25.48 -24.61 20.86
N ILE A 376 -25.99 -24.75 19.63
CA ILE A 376 -27.32 -25.34 19.40
C ILE A 376 -27.39 -26.80 19.87
N PRO A 377 -26.45 -27.70 19.54
CA PRO A 377 -26.49 -29.07 20.03
C PRO A 377 -26.33 -29.15 21.55
N ALA A 378 -25.42 -28.36 22.14
CA ALA A 378 -25.20 -28.34 23.58
C ALA A 378 -26.45 -27.87 24.34
N TYR A 379 -27.07 -26.78 23.87
CA TYR A 379 -28.27 -26.22 24.46
C TYR A 379 -29.47 -27.16 24.32
N ARG A 380 -29.69 -27.72 23.12
CA ARG A 380 -30.75 -28.70 22.85
C ARG A 380 -30.62 -29.93 23.74
N ALA A 381 -29.40 -30.46 23.89
CA ALA A 381 -29.15 -31.62 24.75
C ALA A 381 -29.43 -31.30 26.23
N PHE A 382 -29.02 -30.12 26.70
CA PHE A 382 -29.26 -29.69 28.07
C PHE A 382 -30.76 -29.50 28.37
N VAL A 383 -31.47 -28.76 27.50
CA VAL A 383 -32.92 -28.52 27.66
C VAL A 383 -33.72 -29.80 27.47
N GLY A 384 -33.36 -30.66 26.52
CA GLY A 384 -34.06 -31.94 26.33
C GLY A 384 -33.94 -32.87 27.54
N ARG A 385 -32.78 -32.89 28.22
CA ARG A 385 -32.54 -33.75 29.40
C ARG A 385 -33.09 -33.17 30.70
N PHE A 386 -33.01 -31.85 30.89
CA PHE A 386 -33.31 -31.21 32.16
C PHE A 386 -34.54 -30.29 32.11
N GLY A 387 -35.15 -30.10 30.94
CA GLY A 387 -36.28 -29.20 30.74
C GLY A 387 -37.50 -29.54 31.60
N MET A 388 -37.77 -30.82 31.86
CA MET A 388 -38.85 -31.23 32.78
C MET A 388 -38.53 -30.98 34.26
N LEU A 389 -37.24 -30.89 34.62
CA LEU A 389 -36.76 -30.60 35.98
C LEU A 389 -36.61 -29.10 36.24
N LEU A 390 -36.51 -28.30 35.18
CA LEU A 390 -36.41 -26.85 35.22
C LEU A 390 -37.83 -26.26 35.10
N ASN A 391 -38.23 -25.39 36.04
CA ASN A 391 -39.45 -24.62 35.84
C ASN A 391 -39.35 -23.81 34.53
N SER A 392 -40.43 -23.79 33.74
CA SER A 392 -40.52 -23.06 32.46
C SER A 392 -40.09 -21.59 32.55
N LYS A 393 -40.25 -20.98 33.74
CA LYS A 393 -39.79 -19.61 34.07
C LYS A 393 -38.27 -19.39 33.96
N PHE A 394 -37.45 -20.44 33.88
CA PHE A 394 -35.99 -20.33 33.76
C PHE A 394 -35.47 -20.45 32.32
N ILE A 395 -36.32 -20.85 31.37
CA ILE A 395 -36.00 -20.89 29.94
C ILE A 395 -36.22 -19.49 29.37
N LYS A 396 -35.13 -18.70 29.34
CA LYS A 396 -35.14 -17.31 28.86
C LYS A 396 -35.09 -17.21 27.33
N TYR A 397 -34.44 -18.18 26.67
CA TYR A 397 -34.23 -18.18 25.23
C TYR A 397 -34.77 -19.49 24.64
N THR A 398 -35.48 -19.41 23.53
CA THR A 398 -35.78 -20.56 22.68
C THR A 398 -34.57 -20.91 21.81
N LEU A 399 -34.61 -22.05 21.11
CA LEU A 399 -33.58 -22.40 20.14
C LEU A 399 -33.49 -21.37 19.01
N GLU A 400 -34.64 -20.85 18.56
CA GLU A 400 -34.74 -19.81 17.54
C GLU A 400 -34.18 -18.47 18.04
N ASP A 401 -34.43 -18.11 19.31
CA ASP A 401 -33.83 -16.91 19.90
C ASP A 401 -32.30 -16.99 19.94
N ILE A 402 -31.75 -18.16 20.29
CA ILE A 402 -30.29 -18.35 20.28
C ILE A 402 -29.75 -18.22 18.87
N GLU A 403 -30.42 -18.84 17.89
CA GLU A 403 -30.01 -18.78 16.50
C GLU A 403 -30.00 -17.35 15.97
N ASN A 404 -31.09 -16.60 16.16
CA ASN A 404 -31.20 -15.21 15.73
C ASN A 404 -30.14 -14.32 16.40
N ASN A 405 -29.97 -14.42 17.73
CA ASN A 405 -28.96 -13.63 18.45
C ASN A 405 -27.53 -13.93 17.96
N VAL A 406 -27.21 -15.19 17.64
CA VAL A 406 -25.90 -15.55 17.08
C VAL A 406 -25.73 -15.01 15.67
N LEU A 407 -26.80 -15.01 14.85
CA LEU A 407 -26.78 -14.45 13.51
C LEU A 407 -26.60 -12.92 13.50
N ASP A 408 -26.95 -12.22 14.58
CA ASP A 408 -26.75 -10.77 14.73
C ASP A 408 -25.33 -10.38 15.21
N LEU A 409 -24.53 -11.33 15.73
CA LEU A 409 -23.18 -11.03 16.24
C LEU A 409 -22.27 -10.47 15.15
N PHE A 410 -21.46 -9.46 15.45
CA PHE A 410 -20.49 -8.84 14.52
C PHE A 410 -21.06 -7.93 13.42
N GLU A 411 -22.33 -7.51 13.51
CA GLU A 411 -22.94 -6.60 12.54
C GLU A 411 -22.58 -5.11 12.73
N GLY A 412 -22.05 -4.70 13.90
CA GLY A 412 -21.96 -3.31 14.35
C GLY A 412 -20.97 -2.38 13.63
#